data_AF-A0A6J1B8D6-F1
#
_entry.id   AF-A0A6J1B8D6-F1
#
_cell.length_a   1.000
_cell.length_b   1.000
_cell.length_c   1.000
_cell.angle_alpha   90.00
_cell.angle_beta   90.00
_cell.angle_gamma   90.00
#
_symmetry.space_group_name_H-M   'P 1'
#
loop_
_entity.id
_entity.type
_entity.pdbx_description
1 polymer ?
#
loop_
_entity_poly.entity_id
_entity_poly.type
_entity_poly.pdbx_seq_one_letter_code
_entity_poly.pdbx_strand_id
1 'polypeptide(L)'
;MDESSYSNLATSHLLGSVPAVVSEENKASYEVPEANMQIFPPNNGGGGGSGRGYQTLGAPTEGFEQQSPNNWKGVFSISSYTQYFNVDTDVVINRLMSSFYPASGDFFSKIDANPDLYGLIWITTTLVFMLSSFGNCATYLMQKHNDSTASWSFDVGYVNVAACGIYGYAIVVPMAFYFLLQYLGANASLIRFWCMWGYSLSVFILTAFLLLIPVEILRWIIILIAGTVSACFVALNLKSYIVGNDLTLMVVAAFLLQMALAIFIKVWFFP
;
A
#
# COMPACT_ATOMS: atom_id res chain seq x y z
N MET A 1 -11.18 10.07 -75.42
CA MET A 1 -10.47 9.64 -74.19
C MET A 1 -11.20 10.28 -73.03
N ASP A 2 -12.43 9.88 -72.72
CA ASP A 2 -12.95 8.52 -72.41
C ASP A 2 -12.53 8.16 -70.97
N GLU A 3 -13.49 8.10 -70.05
CA GLU A 3 -14.01 6.86 -69.43
C GLU A 3 -13.10 6.30 -68.31
N SER A 4 -13.59 5.73 -67.20
CA SER A 4 -14.97 5.60 -66.71
C SER A 4 -14.96 5.20 -65.22
N SER A 5 -16.10 5.42 -64.56
CA SER A 5 -16.79 4.50 -63.64
C SER A 5 -16.00 3.51 -62.76
N TYR A 6 -16.17 3.64 -61.44
CA TYR A 6 -16.25 2.50 -60.52
C TYR A 6 -17.53 2.62 -59.69
N SER A 7 -18.58 1.94 -60.14
CA SER A 7 -19.91 1.95 -59.52
C SER A 7 -20.31 0.55 -59.03
N ASN A 8 -20.59 0.42 -57.72
CA ASN A 8 -21.43 -0.65 -57.12
C ASN A 8 -20.89 -2.10 -57.23
N LEU A 9 -21.28 -3.09 -56.41
CA LEU A 9 -22.03 -3.12 -55.13
C LEU A 9 -21.74 -4.48 -54.45
N ALA A 10 -21.79 -4.55 -53.12
CA ALA A 10 -22.11 -5.78 -52.39
C ALA A 10 -22.58 -5.46 -50.95
N THR A 11 -23.89 -5.48 -50.71
CA THR A 11 -24.46 -5.30 -49.36
C THR A 11 -24.50 -6.63 -48.62
N SER A 12 -24.07 -6.67 -47.37
CA SER A 12 -24.46 -7.70 -46.40
C SER A 12 -24.92 -7.03 -45.10
N HIS A 13 -26.19 -7.25 -44.74
CA HIS A 13 -26.80 -6.65 -43.56
C HIS A 13 -26.21 -7.20 -42.26
N LEU A 14 -25.93 -6.32 -41.29
CA LEU A 14 -25.93 -6.67 -39.86
C LEU A 14 -26.81 -5.67 -39.10
N LEU A 15 -27.83 -6.20 -38.41
CA LEU A 15 -28.69 -5.46 -37.50
C LEU A 15 -27.94 -5.27 -36.17
N GLY A 16 -27.75 -4.03 -35.73
CA GLY A 16 -27.13 -3.77 -34.41
C GLY A 16 -26.40 -2.44 -34.20
N SER A 17 -26.79 -1.35 -34.87
CA SER A 17 -26.22 -0.01 -34.64
C SER A 17 -27.20 0.89 -33.89
N VAL A 18 -26.78 1.39 -32.71
CA VAL A 18 -27.54 2.38 -31.92
C VAL A 18 -27.27 3.79 -32.50
N PRO A 19 -28.28 4.66 -32.67
CA PRO A 19 -28.06 6.03 -33.12
C PRO A 19 -27.26 6.85 -32.10
N ALA A 20 -26.27 7.61 -32.57
CA ALA A 20 -25.63 8.64 -31.77
C ALA A 20 -26.58 9.85 -31.63
N VAL A 21 -26.89 10.25 -30.39
CA VAL A 21 -27.64 11.48 -30.11
C VAL A 21 -26.70 12.67 -30.32
N VAL A 22 -27.14 13.62 -31.15
CA VAL A 22 -26.46 14.92 -31.34
C VAL A 22 -26.91 15.88 -30.25
N SER A 23 -25.97 16.51 -29.56
CA SER A 23 -26.27 17.55 -28.57
C SER A 23 -26.48 18.90 -29.28
N GLU A 24 -27.71 19.40 -29.30
CA GLU A 24 -27.99 20.79 -29.69
C GLU A 24 -27.91 21.71 -28.47
N GLU A 25 -27.16 22.80 -28.61
CA GLU A 25 -26.94 23.78 -27.55
C GLU A 25 -28.10 24.79 -27.48
N ASN A 26 -28.87 24.79 -26.38
CA ASN A 26 -29.90 25.81 -26.14
C ASN A 26 -29.62 26.57 -24.83
N LYS A 27 -29.30 27.86 -24.95
CA LYS A 27 -28.94 28.74 -23.82
C LYS A 27 -30.20 29.31 -23.15
N ALA A 28 -30.62 28.69 -22.05
CA ALA A 28 -31.59 29.27 -21.12
C ALA A 28 -30.88 29.88 -19.91
N SER A 29 -31.09 31.18 -19.67
CA SER A 29 -30.58 31.88 -18.48
C SER A 29 -31.53 31.64 -17.30
N TYR A 30 -31.00 31.17 -16.17
CA TYR A 30 -31.76 31.00 -14.93
C TYR A 30 -31.12 31.80 -13.80
N GLU A 31 -31.90 32.70 -13.21
CA GLU A 31 -31.52 33.40 -11.97
C GLU A 31 -31.61 32.46 -10.77
N VAL A 32 -30.73 32.66 -9.78
CA VAL A 32 -30.67 31.82 -8.57
C VAL A 32 -31.44 32.51 -7.43
N PRO A 33 -32.53 31.92 -6.91
CA PRO A 33 -33.22 32.46 -5.74
C PRO A 33 -32.40 32.23 -4.46
N GLU A 34 -32.20 33.27 -3.66
CA GLU A 34 -31.53 33.15 -2.35
C GLU A 34 -32.40 32.36 -1.34
N ALA A 35 -31.76 31.46 -0.58
CA ALA A 35 -32.44 30.64 0.42
C ALA A 35 -32.64 31.41 1.74
N ASN A 36 -33.84 31.97 1.94
CA ASN A 36 -34.19 32.70 3.17
C ASN A 36 -34.37 31.74 4.37
N MET A 37 -33.47 31.84 5.36
CA MET A 37 -33.45 30.98 6.54
C MET A 37 -34.33 31.52 7.68
N GLN A 38 -35.65 31.29 7.61
CA GLN A 38 -36.53 31.31 8.78
C GLN A 38 -37.91 30.70 8.49
N ILE A 39 -38.26 29.62 9.21
CA ILE A 39 -39.58 29.32 9.83
C ILE A 39 -39.43 27.98 10.56
N PHE A 40 -39.40 28.03 11.89
CA PHE A 40 -39.68 26.90 12.77
C PHE A 40 -40.66 27.39 13.84
N PRO A 41 -41.86 26.80 13.99
CA PRO A 41 -42.77 27.15 15.08
C PRO A 41 -42.21 26.64 16.43
N PRO A 42 -42.50 27.32 17.55
CA PRO A 42 -41.95 26.96 18.85
C PRO A 42 -42.55 25.66 19.40
N ASN A 43 -41.70 24.79 19.93
CA ASN A 43 -42.13 23.60 20.67
C ASN A 43 -42.68 24.02 22.05
N ASN A 44 -44.00 23.94 22.22
CA ASN A 44 -44.66 24.20 23.50
C ASN A 44 -45.44 22.95 23.91
N GLY A 45 -45.07 22.34 25.04
CA GLY A 45 -45.30 20.91 25.26
C GLY A 45 -46.62 20.51 25.93
N GLY A 46 -46.81 19.19 26.08
CA GLY A 46 -47.74 18.58 27.02
C GLY A 46 -48.61 17.46 26.46
N GLY A 47 -48.91 16.47 27.31
CA GLY A 47 -50.02 15.52 27.13
C GLY A 47 -49.70 14.26 26.32
N GLY A 48 -49.65 13.11 27.00
CA GLY A 48 -49.62 11.80 26.33
C GLY A 48 -51.01 11.33 25.88
N GLY A 49 -51.06 10.32 25.02
CA GLY A 49 -52.32 9.69 24.60
C GLY A 49 -52.10 8.54 23.62
N SER A 50 -52.60 7.35 23.96
CA SER A 50 -52.59 6.16 23.09
C SER A 50 -53.50 6.37 21.87
N GLY A 51 -52.95 6.23 20.65
CA GLY A 51 -53.73 6.21 19.42
C GLY A 51 -53.09 5.34 18.34
N ARG A 52 -53.80 4.33 17.82
CA ARG A 52 -53.35 3.53 16.68
C ARG A 52 -53.54 4.33 15.39
N GLY A 53 -52.47 4.51 14.61
CA GLY A 53 -52.46 5.14 13.29
C GLY A 53 -51.90 4.21 12.22
N TYR A 54 -52.48 4.26 11.03
CA TYR A 54 -52.24 3.35 9.90
C TYR A 54 -50.79 3.28 9.41
N GLN A 55 -50.38 2.10 8.94
CA GLN A 55 -49.13 1.90 8.21
C GLN A 55 -49.20 2.61 6.85
N THR A 56 -48.25 3.50 6.58
CA THR A 56 -47.87 3.91 5.22
C THR A 56 -46.70 3.05 4.75
N LEU A 57 -46.65 2.70 3.46
CA LEU A 57 -45.50 1.99 2.90
C LEU A 57 -44.30 2.94 2.85
N GLY A 58 -43.27 2.63 3.63
CA GLY A 58 -41.97 3.28 3.49
C GLY A 58 -41.27 2.81 2.20
N ALA A 59 -40.68 3.75 1.47
CA ALA A 59 -39.66 3.43 0.47
C ALA A 59 -38.46 2.74 1.15
N PRO A 60 -37.66 1.94 0.43
CA PRO A 60 -36.48 1.30 1.02
C PRO A 60 -35.48 2.37 1.47
N THR A 61 -35.40 2.58 2.79
CA THR A 61 -34.23 3.25 3.37
C THR A 61 -33.03 2.34 3.18
N GLU A 62 -32.06 2.77 2.38
CA GLU A 62 -30.69 2.24 2.40
C GLU A 62 -29.97 2.67 3.69
N GLY A 63 -30.59 2.35 4.83
CA GLY A 63 -29.84 2.18 6.05
C GLY A 63 -28.93 1.00 5.83
N PHE A 64 -27.62 1.23 5.81
CA PHE A 64 -26.63 0.17 5.91
C PHE A 64 -26.86 -0.54 7.23
N GLU A 65 -27.66 -1.61 7.23
CA GLU A 65 -27.86 -2.44 8.40
C GLU A 65 -26.48 -2.88 8.89
N GLN A 66 -26.11 -2.44 10.09
CA GLN A 66 -24.91 -2.93 10.77
C GLN A 66 -25.19 -4.33 11.36
N GLN A 67 -25.72 -5.19 10.48
CA GLN A 67 -26.02 -6.59 10.68
C GLN A 67 -24.71 -7.29 11.03
N SER A 68 -24.47 -7.47 12.33
CA SER A 68 -23.27 -8.10 12.87
C SER A 68 -23.03 -9.40 12.11
N PRO A 69 -22.00 -9.49 11.24
CA PRO A 69 -21.89 -10.65 10.37
C PRO A 69 -21.61 -11.88 11.23
N ASN A 70 -22.23 -13.02 10.89
CA ASN A 70 -21.76 -14.34 11.35
C ASN A 70 -20.23 -14.33 11.24
N ASN A 71 -19.50 -14.46 12.36
CA ASN A 71 -18.17 -13.83 12.53
C ASN A 71 -17.20 -14.03 11.33
N TRP A 72 -17.23 -15.22 10.72
CA TRP A 72 -16.49 -15.58 9.52
C TRP A 72 -16.80 -14.74 8.28
N LYS A 73 -18.07 -14.36 8.04
CA LYS A 73 -18.49 -13.46 6.94
C LYS A 73 -17.91 -12.05 7.12
N GLY A 74 -17.56 -11.64 8.35
CA GLY A 74 -16.77 -10.43 8.60
C GLY A 74 -15.32 -10.64 8.17
N VAL A 75 -14.67 -11.70 8.66
CA VAL A 75 -13.27 -12.04 8.33
C VAL A 75 -13.01 -12.25 6.83
N PHE A 76 -14.02 -12.65 6.04
CA PHE A 76 -13.92 -12.77 4.58
C PHE A 76 -14.63 -11.65 3.81
N SER A 77 -15.10 -10.58 4.46
CA SER A 77 -15.69 -9.42 3.78
C SER A 77 -14.62 -8.43 3.36
N ILE A 78 -14.63 -8.04 2.07
CA ILE A 78 -13.77 -6.95 1.57
C ILE A 78 -13.99 -5.65 2.36
N SER A 79 -15.23 -5.41 2.81
CA SER A 79 -15.62 -4.22 3.58
C SER A 79 -15.05 -4.17 4.99
N SER A 80 -14.51 -5.27 5.52
CA SER A 80 -13.80 -5.27 6.80
C SER A 80 -12.31 -4.92 6.65
N TYR A 81 -11.78 -4.95 5.42
CA TYR A 81 -10.38 -4.60 5.11
C TYR A 81 -10.21 -3.22 4.47
N THR A 82 -11.26 -2.63 3.86
CA THR A 82 -11.19 -1.31 3.19
C THR A 82 -10.53 -0.22 4.04
N GLN A 83 -10.78 -0.21 5.35
CA GLN A 83 -10.16 0.69 6.32
C GLN A 83 -8.62 0.69 6.30
N TYR A 84 -7.98 -0.44 5.98
CA TYR A 84 -6.51 -0.57 5.93
C TYR A 84 -5.90 -0.22 4.56
N PHE A 85 -6.75 0.18 3.60
CA PHE A 85 -6.38 0.59 2.24
C PHE A 85 -6.88 2.00 1.88
N ASN A 86 -7.82 2.57 2.65
CA ASN A 86 -8.26 3.95 2.52
C ASN A 86 -7.27 4.89 3.22
N VAL A 87 -6.18 5.22 2.53
CA VAL A 87 -5.05 6.00 3.08
C VAL A 87 -4.69 7.15 2.15
N ASP A 88 -4.62 8.36 2.69
CA ASP A 88 -4.21 9.55 1.93
C ASP A 88 -2.70 9.60 1.65
N THR A 89 -2.33 10.17 0.51
CA THR A 89 -0.94 10.18 -0.01
C THR A 89 0.04 10.89 0.94
N ASP A 90 -0.40 11.95 1.62
CA ASP A 90 0.42 12.68 2.60
C ASP A 90 0.71 11.85 3.86
N VAL A 91 -0.24 11.00 4.29
CA VAL A 91 -0.05 10.05 5.39
C VAL A 91 1.04 9.03 5.03
N VAL A 92 0.99 8.48 3.82
CA VAL A 92 2.02 7.57 3.30
C VAL A 92 3.39 8.28 3.21
N ILE A 93 3.44 9.52 2.72
CA ILE A 93 4.69 10.31 2.65
C ILE A 93 5.23 10.64 4.05
N ASN A 94 4.39 10.98 5.02
CA ASN A 94 4.82 11.25 6.40
C ASN A 94 5.43 10.00 7.04
N ARG A 95 4.81 8.83 6.81
CA ARG A 95 5.30 7.52 7.27
C ARG A 95 6.61 7.14 6.59
N LEU A 96 6.70 7.32 5.28
CA LEU A 96 7.90 7.14 4.45
C LEU A 96 9.08 7.98 4.98
N MET A 97 8.89 9.29 5.15
CA MET A 97 9.92 10.19 5.69
C MET A 97 10.33 9.83 7.12
N SER A 98 9.39 9.32 7.94
CA SER A 98 9.68 8.82 9.29
C SER A 98 10.55 7.55 9.29
N SER A 99 10.53 6.75 8.21
CA SER A 99 11.42 5.61 8.05
C SER A 99 12.84 6.00 7.63
N PHE A 100 13.00 7.11 6.90
CA PHE A 100 14.32 7.63 6.53
C PHE A 100 15.00 8.42 7.67
N TYR A 101 14.22 9.07 8.54
CA TYR A 101 14.72 9.82 9.69
C TYR A 101 14.12 9.29 11.01
N PRO A 102 14.65 8.18 11.55
CA PRO A 102 14.04 7.44 12.68
C PRO A 102 14.16 8.12 14.06
N ALA A 103 14.53 9.40 14.12
CA ALA A 103 15.03 10.06 15.32
C ALA A 103 14.05 10.11 16.52
N SER A 104 12.73 10.05 16.28
CA SER A 104 11.72 10.24 17.34
C SER A 104 11.19 8.95 17.97
N GLY A 105 11.23 7.80 17.27
CA GLY A 105 10.59 6.55 17.75
C GLY A 105 9.05 6.59 17.84
N ASP A 106 8.41 7.61 17.27
CA ASP A 106 6.97 7.89 17.33
C ASP A 106 6.14 7.17 16.22
N PHE A 107 6.69 6.20 15.49
CA PHE A 107 5.92 5.59 14.40
C PHE A 107 4.69 4.85 14.93
N PHE A 108 4.80 4.22 16.11
CA PHE A 108 3.66 3.52 16.71
C PHE A 108 2.49 4.44 17.06
N SER A 109 2.71 5.69 17.49
CA SER A 109 1.63 6.65 17.73
C SER A 109 1.02 7.16 16.41
N LYS A 110 1.85 7.41 15.38
CA LYS A 110 1.40 7.77 14.03
C LYS A 110 0.54 6.70 13.32
N ILE A 111 0.59 5.45 13.77
CA ILE A 111 -0.24 4.34 13.25
C ILE A 111 -1.28 3.81 14.26
N ASP A 112 -1.41 4.43 15.44
CA ASP A 112 -2.33 3.96 16.49
C ASP A 112 -3.80 4.15 16.06
N ALA A 113 -4.11 5.32 15.48
CA ALA A 113 -5.46 5.66 15.01
C ALA A 113 -5.84 5.00 13.66
N ASN A 114 -4.90 4.86 12.73
CA ASN A 114 -5.14 4.37 11.36
C ASN A 114 -3.93 3.57 10.82
N PRO A 115 -3.71 2.30 11.23
CA PRO A 115 -2.69 1.45 10.62
C PRO A 115 -3.11 1.06 9.19
N ASP A 116 -2.14 0.79 8.29
CA ASP A 116 -2.43 0.35 6.91
C ASP A 116 -1.67 -0.91 6.49
N LEU A 117 -2.23 -1.54 5.46
CA LEU A 117 -1.63 -2.64 4.70
C LEU A 117 -1.30 -2.20 3.27
N TYR A 118 -1.83 -1.05 2.81
CA TYR A 118 -1.43 -0.42 1.55
C TYR A 118 0.07 -0.13 1.52
N GLY A 119 0.63 0.48 2.57
CA GLY A 119 2.06 0.77 2.64
C GLY A 119 2.92 -0.49 2.49
N LEU A 120 2.58 -1.56 3.24
CA LEU A 120 3.25 -2.86 3.16
C LEU A 120 3.25 -3.43 1.72
N ILE A 121 2.07 -3.54 1.10
CA ILE A 121 1.94 -4.14 -0.23
C ILE A 121 2.63 -3.30 -1.30
N TRP A 122 2.41 -1.98 -1.31
CA TRP A 122 3.01 -1.08 -2.30
C TRP A 122 4.54 -1.02 -2.20
N ILE A 123 5.10 -0.93 -0.98
CA ILE A 123 6.55 -0.91 -0.77
C ILE A 123 7.18 -2.24 -1.16
N THR A 124 6.62 -3.37 -0.71
CA THR A 124 7.21 -4.69 -1.01
C THR A 124 7.14 -5.02 -2.50
N THR A 125 6.02 -4.76 -3.18
CA THR A 125 5.90 -4.97 -4.63
C THR A 125 6.88 -4.09 -5.42
N THR A 126 7.01 -2.81 -5.02
CA THR A 126 7.96 -1.89 -5.65
C THR A 126 9.41 -2.33 -5.42
N LEU A 127 9.76 -2.77 -4.21
CA LEU A 127 11.10 -3.28 -3.89
C LEU A 127 11.43 -4.55 -4.69
N VAL A 128 10.49 -5.50 -4.82
CA VAL A 128 10.66 -6.71 -5.64
C VAL A 128 10.97 -6.35 -7.09
N PHE A 129 10.22 -5.41 -7.68
CA PHE A 129 10.47 -4.93 -9.04
C PHE A 129 11.84 -4.25 -9.19
N MET A 130 12.19 -3.35 -8.27
CA MET A 130 13.47 -2.63 -8.31
C MET A 130 14.67 -3.56 -8.12
N LEU A 131 14.61 -4.53 -7.21
CA LEU A 131 15.70 -5.51 -7.02
C LEU A 131 15.90 -6.37 -8.27
N SER A 132 14.82 -6.86 -8.88
CA SER A 132 14.95 -7.69 -10.09
C SER A 132 15.45 -6.89 -11.30
N SER A 133 15.01 -5.64 -11.46
CA SER A 133 15.35 -4.79 -12.60
C SER A 133 16.75 -4.19 -12.46
N PHE A 134 17.07 -3.60 -11.30
CA PHE A 134 18.38 -3.00 -11.06
C PHE A 134 19.47 -4.04 -10.79
N GLY A 135 19.17 -5.23 -10.27
CA GLY A 135 20.16 -6.30 -10.17
C GLY A 135 20.61 -6.83 -11.54
N ASN A 136 19.65 -7.04 -12.44
CA ASN A 136 19.95 -7.37 -13.84
C ASN A 136 20.78 -6.26 -14.52
N CYS A 137 20.40 -5.00 -14.32
CA CYS A 137 21.14 -3.84 -14.84
C CYS A 137 22.55 -3.72 -14.25
N ALA A 138 22.71 -3.95 -12.94
CA ALA A 138 24.00 -3.91 -12.24
C ALA A 138 24.95 -5.00 -12.74
N THR A 139 24.42 -6.20 -13.03
CA THR A 139 25.18 -7.30 -13.64
C THR A 139 25.59 -6.97 -15.07
N TYR A 140 24.68 -6.42 -15.90
CA TYR A 140 25.01 -5.94 -17.25
C TYR A 140 26.11 -4.87 -17.23
N LEU A 141 26.03 -3.88 -16.34
CA LEU A 141 27.01 -2.81 -16.23
C LEU A 141 28.37 -3.32 -15.74
N MET A 142 28.40 -4.24 -14.77
CA MET A 142 29.63 -4.87 -14.30
C MET A 142 30.30 -5.70 -15.41
N GLN A 143 29.53 -6.52 -16.13
CA GLN A 143 30.04 -7.31 -17.25
C GLN A 143 30.58 -6.42 -18.37
N LYS A 144 29.86 -5.37 -18.75
CA LYS A 144 30.27 -4.41 -19.79
C LYS A 144 31.48 -3.56 -19.39
N HIS A 145 31.65 -3.27 -18.10
CA HIS A 145 32.83 -2.57 -17.58
C HIS A 145 34.09 -3.43 -17.67
N ASN A 146 33.97 -4.74 -17.44
CA ASN A 146 35.10 -5.66 -17.35
C ASN A 146 35.46 -6.28 -18.70
N ASP A 147 34.48 -6.74 -19.50
CA ASP A 147 34.69 -7.39 -20.80
C ASP A 147 33.68 -6.89 -21.86
N SER A 148 34.14 -5.97 -22.71
CA SER A 148 33.32 -5.36 -23.78
C SER A 148 32.79 -6.34 -24.84
N THR A 149 33.28 -7.58 -24.87
CA THR A 149 32.94 -8.62 -25.86
C THR A 149 32.02 -9.71 -25.31
N ALA A 150 31.79 -9.75 -23.99
CA ALA A 150 31.04 -10.84 -23.36
C ALA A 150 29.53 -10.68 -23.55
N SER A 151 28.85 -11.74 -24.01
CA SER A 151 27.39 -11.77 -24.14
C SER A 151 26.71 -11.80 -22.76
N TRP A 152 25.92 -10.78 -22.44
CA TRP A 152 25.07 -10.75 -21.25
C TRP A 152 23.67 -11.30 -21.57
N SER A 153 23.04 -11.94 -20.59
CA SER A 153 21.68 -12.47 -20.64
C SER A 153 20.88 -12.05 -19.41
N PHE A 154 19.62 -11.65 -19.60
CA PHE A 154 18.71 -11.32 -18.51
C PHE A 154 18.33 -12.56 -17.69
N ASP A 155 18.50 -12.51 -16.37
CA ASP A 155 18.09 -13.55 -15.44
C ASP A 155 16.68 -13.28 -14.88
N VAL A 156 15.73 -14.10 -15.30
CA VAL A 156 14.33 -14.09 -14.84
C VAL A 156 14.21 -14.60 -13.40
N GLY A 157 15.15 -15.42 -12.93
CA GLY A 157 15.21 -15.97 -11.57
C GLY A 157 15.28 -14.90 -10.49
N TYR A 158 15.83 -13.73 -10.81
CA TYR A 158 15.86 -12.57 -9.90
C TYR A 158 14.46 -12.15 -9.46
N VAL A 159 13.44 -12.24 -10.32
CA VAL A 159 12.04 -11.92 -9.95
C VAL A 159 11.56 -12.86 -8.85
N ASN A 160 11.85 -14.16 -8.99
CA ASN A 160 11.41 -15.19 -8.06
C ASN A 160 12.15 -15.10 -6.72
N VAL A 161 13.48 -14.91 -6.74
CA VAL A 161 14.28 -14.72 -5.51
C VAL A 161 13.85 -13.45 -4.78
N ALA A 162 13.58 -12.35 -5.51
CA ALA A 162 13.09 -11.11 -4.92
C ALA A 162 11.71 -11.29 -4.30
N ALA A 163 10.75 -11.87 -5.03
CA ALA A 163 9.39 -12.09 -4.54
C ALA A 163 9.39 -12.98 -3.28
N CYS A 164 10.03 -14.15 -3.33
CA CYS A 164 10.10 -15.05 -2.18
C CYS A 164 10.84 -14.43 -0.98
N GLY A 165 11.96 -13.74 -1.23
CA GLY A 165 12.75 -13.10 -0.17
C GLY A 165 12.02 -11.94 0.51
N ILE A 166 11.52 -10.98 -0.27
CA ILE A 166 10.92 -9.74 0.26
C ILE A 166 9.52 -9.98 0.84
N TYR A 167 8.62 -10.66 0.13
CA TYR A 167 7.29 -10.96 0.70
C TYR A 167 7.39 -11.95 1.86
N GLY A 168 8.27 -12.96 1.75
CA GLY A 168 8.54 -13.91 2.84
C GLY A 168 9.02 -13.20 4.11
N TYR A 169 10.04 -12.34 4.00
CA TYR A 169 10.54 -11.54 5.11
C TYR A 169 9.45 -10.63 5.71
N ALA A 170 8.76 -9.86 4.86
CA ALA A 170 7.80 -8.84 5.29
C ALA A 170 6.51 -9.43 5.90
N ILE A 171 6.16 -10.68 5.59
CA ILE A 171 5.02 -11.37 6.20
C ILE A 171 5.44 -12.16 7.45
N VAL A 172 6.51 -12.98 7.34
CA VAL A 172 6.88 -13.96 8.37
C VAL A 172 7.56 -13.30 9.57
N VAL A 173 8.45 -12.34 9.36
CA VAL A 173 9.18 -11.71 10.49
C VAL A 173 8.24 -10.95 11.42
N PRO A 174 7.34 -10.06 10.96
CA PRO A 174 6.40 -9.37 11.84
C PRO A 174 5.42 -10.31 12.53
N MET A 175 5.04 -11.40 11.86
CA MET A 175 4.21 -12.47 12.43
C MET A 175 4.92 -13.23 13.56
N ALA A 176 6.22 -13.53 13.41
CA ALA A 176 7.02 -14.17 14.44
C ALA A 176 7.19 -13.26 15.68
N PHE A 177 7.45 -11.96 15.49
CA PHE A 177 7.48 -10.98 16.58
C PHE A 177 6.12 -10.84 17.28
N TYR A 178 5.01 -10.81 16.50
CA TYR A 178 3.66 -10.80 17.05
C TYR A 178 3.38 -12.00 17.95
N PHE A 179 3.64 -13.23 17.48
CA PHE A 179 3.42 -14.44 18.27
C PHE A 179 4.34 -14.53 19.50
N LEU A 180 5.60 -14.09 19.40
CA LEU A 180 6.51 -14.01 20.55
C LEU A 180 5.99 -13.04 21.62
N LEU A 181 5.54 -11.85 21.22
CA LEU A 181 4.94 -10.87 22.14
C LEU A 181 3.62 -11.37 22.74
N GLN A 182 2.79 -12.06 21.95
CA GLN A 182 1.55 -12.65 22.43
C GLN A 182 1.80 -13.76 23.47
N TYR A 183 2.86 -14.56 23.30
CA TYR A 183 3.32 -15.55 24.27
C TYR A 183 3.88 -14.91 25.55
N LEU A 184 4.56 -13.76 25.43
CA LEU A 184 5.00 -12.93 26.57
C LEU A 184 3.84 -12.14 27.23
N GLY A 185 2.59 -12.32 26.80
CA GLY A 185 1.41 -11.70 27.40
C GLY A 185 1.17 -10.23 27.01
N ALA A 186 1.90 -9.71 26.01
CA ALA A 186 1.70 -8.34 25.53
C ALA A 186 0.51 -8.25 24.56
N ASN A 187 -0.26 -7.15 24.66
CA ASN A 187 -1.40 -6.86 23.78
C ASN A 187 -0.94 -6.32 22.41
N ALA A 188 -0.21 -7.16 21.67
CA ALA A 188 0.31 -6.84 20.34
C ALA A 188 -0.80 -6.78 19.28
N SER A 189 -0.61 -5.97 18.22
CA SER A 189 -1.50 -5.94 17.05
C SER A 189 -0.72 -6.21 15.77
N LEU A 190 -0.92 -7.39 15.18
CA LEU A 190 -0.22 -7.89 14.00
C LEU A 190 -0.22 -6.88 12.82
N ILE A 191 -1.35 -6.16 12.63
CA ILE A 191 -1.51 -5.17 11.55
C ILE A 191 -0.55 -3.98 11.75
N ARG A 192 -0.32 -3.54 13.00
CA ARG A 192 0.64 -2.47 13.31
C ARG A 192 2.08 -2.92 13.09
N PHE A 193 2.39 -4.18 13.37
CA PHE A 193 3.69 -4.79 13.09
C PHE A 193 3.93 -4.91 11.58
N TRP A 194 2.97 -5.40 10.81
CA TRP A 194 3.03 -5.46 9.34
C TRP A 194 3.16 -4.08 8.70
N CYS A 195 2.42 -3.07 9.17
CA CYS A 195 2.57 -1.69 8.76
C CYS A 195 4.01 -1.19 9.02
N MET A 196 4.46 -1.22 10.28
CA MET A 196 5.79 -0.71 10.68
C MET A 196 6.94 -1.42 9.94
N TRP A 197 6.89 -2.75 9.80
CA TRP A 197 7.92 -3.48 9.04
C TRP A 197 7.82 -3.19 7.54
N GLY A 198 6.62 -3.04 6.97
CA GLY A 198 6.42 -2.60 5.58
C GLY A 198 7.10 -1.27 5.29
N TYR A 199 6.88 -0.25 6.13
CA TYR A 199 7.56 1.04 5.99
C TYR A 199 9.08 0.95 6.18
N SER A 200 9.58 0.09 7.08
CA SER A 200 11.04 -0.10 7.27
C SER A 200 11.78 -0.51 5.98
N LEU A 201 11.08 -1.18 5.04
CA LEU A 201 11.65 -1.66 3.79
C LEU A 201 11.79 -0.56 2.72
N SER A 202 11.15 0.60 2.91
CA SER A 202 11.17 1.68 1.90
C SER A 202 12.57 2.23 1.64
N VAL A 203 13.45 2.16 2.63
CA VAL A 203 14.86 2.60 2.53
C VAL A 203 15.57 1.83 1.41
N PHE A 204 15.29 0.52 1.29
CA PHE A 204 15.90 -0.33 0.27
C PHE A 204 15.45 -0.01 -1.16
N ILE A 205 14.31 0.68 -1.36
CA ILE A 205 13.87 1.12 -2.70
C ILE A 205 14.86 2.16 -3.27
N LEU A 206 15.22 3.18 -2.48
CA LEU A 206 16.23 4.16 -2.89
C LEU A 206 17.63 3.53 -2.95
N THR A 207 17.91 2.58 -2.04
CA THR A 207 19.18 1.86 -1.99
C THR A 207 19.40 1.03 -3.26
N ALA A 208 18.37 0.34 -3.78
CA ALA A 208 18.47 -0.46 -5.00
C ALA A 208 18.87 0.37 -6.24
N PHE A 209 18.45 1.64 -6.31
CA PHE A 209 18.93 2.57 -7.35
C PHE A 209 20.39 3.00 -7.12
N LEU A 210 20.75 3.30 -5.87
CA LEU A 210 22.11 3.69 -5.48
C LEU A 210 23.16 2.56 -5.68
N LEU A 211 22.76 1.29 -5.57
CA LEU A 211 23.63 0.12 -5.78
C LEU A 211 23.96 -0.16 -7.25
N LEU A 212 23.30 0.52 -8.19
CA LEU A 212 23.55 0.40 -9.64
C LEU A 212 24.98 0.85 -10.03
N ILE A 213 25.64 1.67 -9.20
CA ILE A 213 27.04 2.09 -9.38
C ILE A 213 27.96 0.84 -9.37
N PRO A 214 28.84 0.64 -10.38
CA PRO A 214 29.72 -0.52 -10.48
C PRO A 214 31.00 -0.39 -9.63
N VAL A 215 30.85 -0.02 -8.34
CA VAL A 215 31.97 0.15 -7.40
C VAL A 215 31.67 -0.64 -6.13
N GLU A 216 32.33 -1.80 -5.98
CA GLU A 216 32.01 -2.80 -4.95
C GLU A 216 32.11 -2.28 -3.51
N ILE A 217 33.18 -1.55 -3.18
CA ILE A 217 33.36 -0.96 -1.84
C ILE A 217 32.22 0.03 -1.53
N LEU A 218 31.79 0.81 -2.52
CA LEU A 218 30.71 1.78 -2.36
C LEU A 218 29.35 1.08 -2.20
N ARG A 219 29.11 -0.03 -2.90
CA ARG A 219 27.92 -0.87 -2.73
C ARG A 219 27.80 -1.37 -1.28
N TRP A 220 28.89 -1.91 -0.72
CA TRP A 220 28.91 -2.35 0.68
C TRP A 220 28.63 -1.22 1.67
N ILE A 221 29.23 -0.04 1.49
CA ILE A 221 28.99 1.13 2.35
C ILE A 221 27.50 1.55 2.27
N ILE A 222 26.95 1.65 1.06
CA ILE A 222 25.56 2.06 0.82
C ILE A 222 24.56 1.09 1.46
N ILE A 223 24.72 -0.22 1.26
CA ILE A 223 23.75 -1.21 1.79
C ILE A 223 23.87 -1.38 3.31
N LEU A 224 25.06 -1.26 3.90
CA LEU A 224 25.24 -1.32 5.35
C LEU A 224 24.66 -0.08 6.04
N ILE A 225 24.79 1.11 5.44
CA ILE A 225 24.11 2.33 5.93
C ILE A 225 22.59 2.16 5.84
N ALA A 226 22.06 1.73 4.69
CA ALA A 226 20.62 1.51 4.51
C ALA A 226 20.04 0.48 5.48
N GLY A 227 20.73 -0.65 5.65
CA GLY A 227 20.42 -1.67 6.65
C GLY A 227 20.42 -1.10 8.06
N THR A 228 21.41 -0.29 8.41
CA THR A 228 21.49 0.36 9.74
C THR A 228 20.35 1.35 9.97
N VAL A 229 19.95 2.14 8.96
CA VAL A 229 18.81 3.07 9.07
C VAL A 229 17.50 2.30 9.29
N SER A 230 17.24 1.26 8.48
CA SER A 230 16.06 0.40 8.63
C SER A 230 16.03 -0.35 9.96
N ALA A 231 17.19 -0.87 10.39
CA ALA A 231 17.39 -1.53 11.68
C ALA A 231 17.13 -0.58 12.86
N CYS A 232 17.67 0.64 12.83
CA CYS A 232 17.43 1.67 13.84
C CYS A 232 15.96 2.11 13.87
N PHE A 233 15.30 2.24 12.72
CA PHE A 233 13.87 2.54 12.65
C PHE A 233 13.03 1.46 13.36
N VAL A 234 13.23 0.18 13.05
CA VAL A 234 12.49 -0.90 13.73
C VAL A 234 12.87 -0.97 15.21
N ALA A 235 14.16 -0.90 15.55
CA ALA A 235 14.66 -0.95 16.93
C ALA A 235 14.05 0.14 17.84
N LEU A 236 14.03 1.39 17.38
CA LEU A 236 13.50 2.52 18.16
C LEU A 236 11.98 2.41 18.34
N ASN A 237 11.25 1.98 17.31
CA ASN A 237 9.81 1.80 17.42
C ASN A 237 9.44 0.59 18.30
N LEU A 238 10.14 -0.54 18.20
CA LEU A 238 9.96 -1.67 19.13
C LEU A 238 10.24 -1.25 20.58
N LYS A 239 11.27 -0.42 20.80
CA LYS A 239 11.59 0.15 22.12
C LYS A 239 10.47 1.06 22.67
N SER A 240 9.78 1.81 21.83
CA SER A 240 8.62 2.63 22.22
C SER A 240 7.38 1.80 22.57
N TYR A 241 7.29 0.56 22.09
CA TYR A 241 6.10 -0.29 22.21
C TYR A 241 6.19 -1.35 23.32
N ILE A 242 7.40 -1.85 23.59
CA ILE A 242 7.66 -2.91 24.57
C ILE A 242 8.15 -2.28 25.88
N VAL A 243 7.71 -2.79 27.02
CA VAL A 243 8.22 -2.38 28.35
C VAL A 243 8.57 -3.63 29.14
N GLY A 244 9.87 -3.89 29.35
CA GLY A 244 10.34 -5.08 30.06
C GLY A 244 11.80 -5.43 29.74
N ASN A 245 12.30 -6.50 30.36
CA ASN A 245 13.68 -6.96 30.19
C ASN A 245 13.93 -7.59 28.81
N ASP A 246 12.93 -8.28 28.25
CA ASP A 246 13.01 -8.98 26.95
C ASP A 246 13.10 -8.04 25.74
N LEU A 247 12.85 -6.73 25.96
CA LEU A 247 13.04 -5.67 24.98
C LEU A 247 14.42 -5.72 24.32
N THR A 248 15.48 -5.93 25.11
CA THR A 248 16.86 -5.93 24.59
C THR A 248 17.08 -7.08 23.60
N LEU A 249 16.54 -8.26 23.90
CA LEU A 249 16.64 -9.43 23.01
C LEU A 249 15.85 -9.20 21.71
N MET A 250 14.62 -8.68 21.81
CA MET A 250 13.79 -8.40 20.64
C MET A 250 14.35 -7.29 19.75
N VAL A 251 14.91 -6.22 20.35
CA VAL A 251 15.56 -5.13 19.61
C VAL A 251 16.83 -5.62 18.90
N VAL A 252 17.67 -6.42 19.57
CA VAL A 252 18.88 -7.01 18.93
C VAL A 252 18.50 -7.98 17.82
N ALA A 253 17.49 -8.84 18.02
CA ALA A 253 17.00 -9.75 16.99
C ALA A 253 16.47 -8.99 15.75
N ALA A 254 15.69 -7.93 15.96
CA ALA A 254 15.17 -7.10 14.87
C ALA A 254 16.29 -6.38 14.10
N PHE A 255 17.28 -5.85 14.82
CA PHE A 255 18.45 -5.21 14.21
C PHE A 255 19.23 -6.21 13.33
N LEU A 256 19.52 -7.40 13.87
CA LEU A 256 20.22 -8.46 13.13
C LEU A 256 19.44 -8.95 11.92
N LEU A 257 18.11 -9.05 12.00
CA LEU A 257 17.26 -9.44 10.88
C LEU A 257 17.23 -8.40 9.75
N GLN A 258 17.28 -7.10 10.07
CA GLN A 258 17.37 -6.04 9.05
C GLN A 258 18.75 -5.98 8.41
N MET A 259 19.82 -6.18 9.19
CA MET A 259 21.19 -6.29 8.65
C MET A 259 21.36 -7.55 7.79
N ALA A 260 20.75 -8.68 8.18
CA ALA A 260 20.74 -9.90 7.38
C ALA A 260 19.99 -9.72 6.05
N LEU A 261 18.85 -9.01 6.06
CA LEU A 261 18.15 -8.65 4.83
C LEU A 261 19.01 -7.73 3.92
N ALA A 262 19.67 -6.73 4.49
CA ALA A 262 20.54 -5.84 3.74
C ALA A 262 21.70 -6.60 3.07
N ILE A 263 22.34 -7.52 3.80
CA ILE A 263 23.40 -8.40 3.26
C ILE A 263 22.84 -9.33 2.18
N PHE A 264 21.67 -9.94 2.39
CA PHE A 264 20.98 -10.75 1.38
C PHE A 264 20.71 -9.97 0.09
N ILE A 265 20.20 -8.72 0.20
CA ILE A 265 19.95 -7.83 -0.92
C ILE A 265 21.24 -7.56 -1.72
N LYS A 266 22.37 -7.27 -1.05
CA LYS A 266 23.66 -7.12 -1.74
C LYS A 266 24.03 -8.41 -2.46
N VAL A 267 24.16 -9.51 -1.71
CA VAL A 267 24.81 -10.75 -2.19
C VAL A 267 24.03 -11.41 -3.33
N TRP A 268 22.70 -11.30 -3.38
CA TRP A 268 21.89 -11.92 -4.44
C TRP A 268 21.63 -11.03 -5.66
N PHE A 269 21.51 -9.72 -5.50
CA PHE A 269 21.11 -8.82 -6.60
C PHE A 269 22.22 -7.90 -7.09
N PHE A 270 23.22 -7.61 -6.27
CA PHE A 270 24.30 -6.67 -6.58
C PHE A 270 25.68 -7.30 -6.32
N PRO A 271 26.02 -8.42 -7.00
CA PRO A 271 27.35 -9.03 -6.94
C PRO A 271 28.43 -8.04 -7.38
#